data_AF-A0A357NF92-F1
#
_entry.id   AF-A0A357NF92-F1
#
_cell.length_a   1.000
_cell.length_b   1.000
_cell.length_c   1.000
_cell.angle_alpha   90.00
_cell.angle_beta   90.00
_cell.angle_gamma   90.00
#
_symmetry.space_group_name_H-M   'P 1'
#
loop_
_entity.id
_entity.type
_entity.pdbx_description
1 polymer ?
#
loop_
_entity_poly.entity_id
_entity_poly.type
_entity_poly.pdbx_seq_one_letter_code
_entity_poly.pdbx_strand_id
1 'polypeptide(L)'
;MRFNINDAAAPESFARSFYSLLNSLRTYPAQPVVIMCIGTDRSTGDALGPLIGTRLKELGFTRASVYGTLDEPVHAANLTTFSELILSTHPHALIVAVDACLGRLDSVGHVLLERGPIKPGAGVNKTLPAVGDIAVTGIVNVGGFMEHFVLQNTRLSLVKNMAYMIATGFARGFSLSD
;
A
#
# COMPACT_ATOMS: atom_id res chain seq x y z
N MET A 1 -2.12 -2.29 13.27
CA MET A 1 -3.58 -2.60 13.26
C MET A 1 -3.84 -3.59 12.13
N ARG A 2 -4.83 -4.49 12.26
CA ARG A 2 -5.07 -5.58 11.31
C ARG A 2 -6.56 -5.66 10.93
N PHE A 3 -6.84 -5.78 9.63
CA PHE A 3 -8.21 -5.78 9.08
C PHE A 3 -8.40 -6.99 8.17
N ASN A 4 -9.52 -7.71 8.31
CA ASN A 4 -9.87 -8.81 7.42
C ASN A 4 -10.77 -8.28 6.30
N ILE A 5 -10.43 -8.53 5.04
CA ILE A 5 -11.21 -8.00 3.91
C ILE A 5 -12.63 -8.58 3.79
N ASN A 6 -12.91 -9.69 4.46
CA ASN A 6 -14.24 -10.31 4.48
C ASN A 6 -15.15 -9.70 5.56
N ASP A 7 -14.62 -8.84 6.43
CA ASP A 7 -15.43 -8.07 7.37
C ASP A 7 -16.04 -6.85 6.64
N ALA A 8 -17.37 -6.75 6.67
CA ALA A 8 -18.11 -5.65 6.07
C ALA A 8 -17.73 -4.28 6.66
N ALA A 9 -17.26 -4.25 7.92
CA ALA A 9 -16.80 -3.04 8.59
C ALA A 9 -15.33 -2.69 8.28
N ALA A 10 -14.60 -3.54 7.53
CA ALA A 10 -13.17 -3.35 7.29
C ALA A 10 -12.82 -2.01 6.61
N PRO A 11 -13.52 -1.53 5.56
CA PRO A 11 -13.20 -0.24 4.95
C PRO A 11 -13.33 0.93 5.93
N GLU A 12 -14.36 0.90 6.77
CA GLU A 12 -14.63 1.97 7.75
C GLU A 12 -13.64 1.93 8.92
N SER A 13 -13.35 0.73 9.43
CA SER A 13 -12.39 0.52 10.51
C SER A 13 -10.98 0.89 10.07
N PHE A 14 -10.61 0.54 8.83
CA PHE A 14 -9.35 0.97 8.22
C PHE A 14 -9.32 2.49 8.08
N ALA A 15 -10.37 3.12 7.54
CA ALA A 15 -10.42 4.57 7.34
C ALA A 15 -10.16 5.36 8.62
N ARG A 16 -10.84 5.00 9.72
CA ARG A 16 -10.66 5.66 11.03
C ARG A 16 -9.27 5.45 11.60
N SER A 17 -8.77 4.23 11.51
CA SER A 17 -7.43 3.87 11.98
C SER A 17 -6.35 4.60 11.20
N PHE A 18 -6.49 4.67 9.88
CA PHE A 18 -5.60 5.40 8.98
C PHE A 18 -5.63 6.88 9.29
N TYR A 19 -6.81 7.48 9.41
CA TYR A 19 -6.97 8.89 9.77
C TYR A 19 -6.30 9.22 11.12
N SER A 20 -6.56 8.42 12.14
CA SER A 20 -5.93 8.59 13.46
C SER A 20 -4.42 8.51 13.40
N LEU A 21 -3.87 7.55 12.65
CA LEU A 21 -2.43 7.39 12.50
C LEU A 21 -1.83 8.56 11.72
N LEU A 22 -2.45 8.95 10.60
CA LEU A 22 -2.03 10.08 9.78
C LEU A 22 -1.95 11.37 10.61
N ASN A 23 -2.98 11.67 11.39
CA ASN A 23 -3.00 12.86 12.25
C ASN A 23 -1.98 12.80 13.39
N SER A 24 -1.68 11.62 13.93
CA SER A 24 -0.66 11.47 14.97
C SER A 24 0.77 11.77 14.48
N LEU A 25 0.99 11.74 13.16
CA LEU A 25 2.27 11.98 12.52
C LEU A 25 2.38 13.35 11.88
N ARG A 26 1.24 13.98 11.55
CA ARG A 26 1.22 15.31 10.94
C ARG A 26 1.78 16.36 11.89
N THR A 27 2.71 17.16 11.37
CA THR A 27 3.18 18.39 12.02
C THR A 27 2.45 19.62 11.49
N TYR A 28 2.60 20.75 12.18
CA TYR A 28 2.13 22.05 11.70
C TYR A 28 3.31 22.85 11.10
N PRO A 29 3.17 23.45 9.90
CA PRO A 29 1.99 23.44 9.02
C PRO A 29 1.77 22.06 8.36
N ALA A 30 0.54 21.83 7.88
CA ALA A 30 0.14 20.54 7.32
C ALA A 30 1.01 20.11 6.14
N GLN A 31 1.62 18.93 6.24
CA GLN A 31 2.48 18.36 5.22
C GLN A 31 1.66 17.76 4.07
N PRO A 32 2.17 17.80 2.82
CA PRO A 32 1.65 16.99 1.73
C PRO A 32 1.66 15.51 2.12
N VAL A 33 0.72 14.74 1.57
CA VAL A 33 0.69 13.29 1.75
C VAL A 33 0.90 12.63 0.40
N VAL A 34 1.77 11.62 0.38
CA VAL A 34 2.07 10.82 -0.80
C VAL A 34 1.70 9.37 -0.51
N ILE A 35 0.94 8.73 -1.38
CA ILE A 35 0.67 7.30 -1.35
C ILE A 35 1.54 6.65 -2.41
N MET A 36 2.50 5.84 -1.98
CA MET A 36 3.41 5.12 -2.85
C MET A 36 3.02 3.64 -2.87
N CYS A 37 2.38 3.24 -3.96
CA CYS A 37 1.85 1.91 -4.14
C CYS A 37 2.86 1.00 -4.83
N ILE A 38 3.50 0.13 -4.05
CA ILE A 38 4.62 -0.71 -4.49
C ILE A 38 4.08 -2.04 -5.01
N GLY A 39 4.65 -2.50 -6.12
CA GLY A 39 4.32 -3.75 -6.78
C GLY A 39 4.46 -3.69 -8.31
N THR A 40 4.15 -4.79 -8.98
CA THR A 40 4.10 -4.88 -10.45
C THR A 40 2.82 -5.54 -10.94
N ASP A 41 2.39 -5.15 -12.13
CA ASP A 41 1.35 -5.79 -12.93
C ASP A 41 1.75 -7.17 -13.50
N ARG A 42 3.03 -7.54 -13.44
CA ARG A 42 3.58 -8.79 -13.99
C ARG A 42 3.47 -10.02 -13.07
N SER A 43 3.02 -9.82 -11.83
CA SER A 43 2.85 -10.89 -10.83
C SER A 43 1.56 -10.62 -10.07
N THR A 44 0.60 -11.56 -10.11
CA THR A 44 -0.74 -11.32 -9.57
C THR A 44 -0.74 -10.98 -8.08
N GLY A 45 0.10 -11.65 -7.28
CA GLY A 45 0.28 -11.37 -5.85
C GLY A 45 0.97 -10.05 -5.57
N ASP A 46 1.80 -9.57 -6.50
CA ASP A 46 2.52 -8.30 -6.37
C ASP A 46 1.75 -7.12 -6.98
N ALA A 47 0.59 -7.38 -7.60
CA ALA A 47 -0.23 -6.35 -8.24
C ALA A 47 -1.04 -5.50 -7.25
N LEU A 48 -0.97 -5.79 -5.94
CA LEU A 48 -1.78 -5.10 -4.93
C LEU A 48 -1.59 -3.58 -4.97
N GLY A 49 -0.34 -3.11 -4.92
CA GLY A 49 -0.04 -1.68 -4.99
C GLY A 49 -0.58 -1.03 -6.27
N PRO A 50 -0.14 -1.44 -7.47
CA PRO A 50 -0.63 -0.90 -8.73
C PRO A 50 -2.17 -0.90 -8.85
N LEU A 51 -2.86 -1.94 -8.36
CA LEU A 51 -4.32 -1.99 -8.34
C LEU A 51 -4.94 -0.94 -7.40
N ILE A 52 -4.35 -0.71 -6.24
CA ILE A 52 -4.80 0.34 -5.30
C ILE A 52 -4.62 1.71 -5.94
N GLY A 53 -3.45 1.99 -6.49
CA GLY A 53 -3.17 3.29 -7.10
C GLY A 53 -4.05 3.58 -8.31
N THR A 54 -4.26 2.60 -9.20
CA THR A 54 -5.21 2.72 -10.30
C THR A 54 -6.62 2.98 -9.76
N ARG A 55 -7.06 2.23 -8.74
CA ARG A 55 -8.40 2.39 -8.18
C ARG A 55 -8.61 3.76 -7.55
N LEU A 56 -7.60 4.32 -6.88
CA LEU A 56 -7.66 5.69 -6.36
C LEU A 56 -7.82 6.72 -7.48
N LYS A 57 -7.07 6.58 -8.59
CA LYS A 57 -7.23 7.45 -9.76
C LYS A 57 -8.63 7.34 -10.38
N GLU A 58 -9.17 6.13 -10.53
CA GLU A 58 -10.53 5.90 -11.03
C GLU A 58 -11.62 6.55 -10.15
N LEU A 59 -11.39 6.61 -8.83
CA LEU A 59 -12.29 7.26 -7.88
C LEU A 59 -12.20 8.79 -7.92
N GLY A 60 -11.33 9.37 -8.76
CA GLY A 60 -11.10 10.81 -8.79
C GLY A 60 -10.44 11.34 -7.50
N PHE A 61 -9.65 10.50 -6.82
CA PHE A 61 -9.04 10.86 -5.55
C PHE A 61 -7.93 11.92 -5.74
N THR A 62 -8.08 13.08 -5.07
CA THR A 62 -7.19 14.24 -5.21
C THR A 62 -6.57 14.71 -3.89
N ARG A 63 -6.80 14.01 -2.77
CA ARG A 63 -6.37 14.45 -1.43
C ARG A 63 -4.92 14.09 -1.07
N ALA A 64 -4.28 13.25 -1.87
CA ALA A 64 -2.86 12.92 -1.77
C ALA A 64 -2.32 12.57 -3.16
N SER A 65 -1.02 12.77 -3.37
CA SER A 65 -0.37 12.34 -4.62
C SER A 65 -0.20 10.82 -4.62
N VAL A 66 -0.57 10.17 -5.71
CA VAL A 66 -0.54 8.70 -5.84
C VAL A 66 0.52 8.30 -6.86
N TYR A 67 1.50 7.51 -6.43
CA TYR A 67 2.51 6.88 -7.26
C TYR A 67 2.33 5.37 -7.24
N GLY A 68 2.60 4.71 -8.37
CA GLY A 68 2.36 3.27 -8.51
C GLY A 68 0.94 2.99 -8.95
N THR A 69 0.74 2.88 -10.26
CA THR A 69 -0.51 2.42 -10.87
C THR A 69 -0.23 1.27 -11.82
N LEU A 70 -1.25 0.63 -12.38
CA LEU A 70 -1.05 -0.37 -13.44
C LEU A 70 -0.29 0.21 -14.64
N ASP A 71 -0.60 1.45 -15.04
CA ASP A 71 0.09 2.12 -16.17
C ASP A 71 1.54 2.54 -15.82
N GLU A 72 1.79 2.90 -14.55
CA GLU A 72 3.08 3.40 -14.07
C GLU A 72 3.45 2.69 -12.75
N PRO A 73 3.85 1.42 -12.81
CA PRO A 73 4.14 0.63 -11.61
C PRO A 73 5.43 1.10 -10.91
N VAL A 74 5.41 1.05 -9.59
CA VAL A 74 6.58 1.28 -8.75
C VAL A 74 6.98 -0.05 -8.13
N HIS A 75 8.12 -0.58 -8.54
CA HIS A 75 8.60 -1.91 -8.14
C HIS A 75 10.07 -1.85 -7.71
N ALA A 76 10.60 -2.96 -7.19
CA ALA A 76 11.98 -3.06 -6.68
C ALA A 76 13.06 -2.43 -7.59
N ALA A 77 12.94 -2.54 -8.92
CA ALA A 77 13.95 -2.04 -9.86
C ALA A 77 13.96 -0.51 -10.06
N ASN A 78 12.86 0.20 -9.77
CA ASN A 78 12.74 1.66 -9.94
C ASN A 78 12.41 2.37 -8.61
N LEU A 79 12.34 1.64 -7.50
CA LEU A 79 11.95 2.14 -6.18
C LEU A 79 12.80 3.32 -5.73
N THR A 80 14.13 3.22 -5.87
CA THR A 80 15.07 4.29 -5.49
C THR A 80 14.81 5.56 -6.30
N THR A 81 14.64 5.43 -7.61
CA THR A 81 14.35 6.56 -8.51
C THR A 81 13.03 7.26 -8.14
N PHE A 82 11.98 6.49 -7.85
CA PHE A 82 10.71 7.08 -7.40
C PHE A 82 10.82 7.71 -6.01
N SER A 83 11.62 7.14 -5.12
CA SER A 83 11.85 7.72 -3.79
C SER A 83 12.54 9.08 -3.90
N GLU A 84 13.57 9.21 -4.74
CA GLU A 84 14.25 10.48 -5.02
C GLU A 84 13.32 11.50 -5.71
N LEU A 85 12.50 11.05 -6.66
CA LEU A 85 11.50 11.87 -7.32
C LEU A 85 10.47 12.41 -6.32
N ILE A 86 9.95 11.55 -5.43
CA ILE A 86 8.96 11.94 -4.42
C ILE A 86 9.57 12.96 -3.45
N LEU A 87 10.79 12.73 -2.97
CA LEU A 87 11.46 13.64 -2.04
C LEU A 87 11.71 15.03 -2.66
N SER A 88 12.03 15.09 -3.96
CA SER A 88 12.25 16.34 -4.68
C SER A 88 10.95 17.05 -5.07
N THR A 89 9.90 16.31 -5.44
CA THR A 89 8.61 16.86 -5.87
C THR A 89 7.74 17.29 -4.68
N HIS A 90 7.80 16.53 -3.59
CA HIS A 90 6.97 16.72 -2.39
C HIS A 90 7.86 16.84 -1.14
N PRO A 91 8.60 17.94 -0.99
CA PRO A 91 9.48 18.13 0.15
C PRO A 91 8.68 18.08 1.46
N HIS A 92 9.22 17.37 2.45
CA HIS A 92 8.59 17.13 3.76
C HIS A 92 7.24 16.39 3.71
N ALA A 93 6.91 15.71 2.62
CA ALA A 93 5.69 14.91 2.57
C ALA A 93 5.73 13.73 3.53
N LEU A 94 4.57 13.40 4.08
CA LEU A 94 4.34 12.15 4.78
C LEU A 94 4.04 11.06 3.76
N ILE A 95 4.85 10.00 3.76
CA ILE A 95 4.77 8.93 2.77
C ILE A 95 4.01 7.73 3.37
N VAL A 96 2.94 7.33 2.69
CA VAL A 96 2.20 6.09 2.95
C VAL A 96 2.68 5.06 1.93
N ALA A 97 3.49 4.10 2.38
CA ALA A 97 3.94 3.00 1.54
C ALA A 97 2.91 1.88 1.58
N VAL A 98 2.58 1.33 0.40
CA VAL A 98 1.66 0.20 0.26
C VAL A 98 2.41 -0.94 -0.41
N ASP A 99 2.34 -2.15 0.14
CA ASP A 99 3.02 -3.33 -0.40
C ASP A 99 2.19 -4.61 -0.19
N ALA A 100 2.55 -5.68 -0.87
CA ALA A 100 2.02 -7.02 -0.64
C ALA A 100 3.09 -7.91 0.01
N CYS A 101 2.67 -8.82 0.87
CA CYS A 101 3.55 -9.85 1.39
C CYS A 101 2.87 -11.22 1.45
N LEU A 102 3.71 -12.24 1.62
CA LEU A 102 3.26 -13.57 1.96
C LEU A 102 3.24 -13.75 3.48
N GLY A 103 2.34 -14.59 3.98
CA GLY A 103 2.20 -14.79 5.41
C GLY A 103 1.70 -16.18 5.78
N ARG A 104 1.21 -16.32 7.01
CA ARG A 104 0.55 -17.57 7.43
C ARG A 104 -0.81 -17.72 6.78
N LEU A 105 -1.29 -18.96 6.66
CA LEU A 105 -2.60 -19.28 6.07
C LEU A 105 -3.76 -18.52 6.72
N ASP A 106 -3.77 -18.42 8.06
CA ASP A 106 -4.78 -17.68 8.83
C ASP A 106 -4.69 -16.16 8.65
N SER A 107 -3.62 -15.69 8.04
CA SER A 107 -3.38 -14.27 7.78
C SER A 107 -3.67 -13.84 6.36
N VAL A 108 -3.87 -14.77 5.43
CA VAL A 108 -4.25 -14.44 4.04
C VAL A 108 -5.56 -13.64 4.03
N GLY A 109 -5.60 -12.58 3.22
CA GLY A 109 -6.74 -11.66 3.16
C GLY A 109 -6.79 -10.64 4.30
N HIS A 110 -5.73 -10.52 5.09
CA HIS A 110 -5.61 -9.43 6.05
C HIS A 110 -4.77 -8.28 5.50
N VAL A 111 -5.11 -7.06 5.94
CA VAL A 111 -4.37 -5.83 5.71
C VAL A 111 -3.79 -5.36 7.04
N LEU A 112 -2.50 -5.08 7.06
CA LEU A 112 -1.80 -4.47 8.18
C LEU A 112 -1.64 -2.97 7.93
N LEU A 113 -1.91 -2.17 8.97
CA LEU A 113 -1.65 -0.73 9.00
C LEU A 113 -0.73 -0.45 10.17
N GLU A 114 0.47 0.03 9.90
CA GLU A 114 1.54 0.19 10.89
C GLU A 114 2.22 1.54 10.76
N ARG A 115 2.77 2.04 11.88
CA ARG A 115 3.65 3.21 11.89
C ARG A 115 5.06 2.76 11.52
N GLY A 116 5.72 3.50 10.66
CA GLY A 116 7.09 3.26 10.21
C GLY A 116 7.16 2.76 8.77
N PRO A 117 8.38 2.56 8.28
CA PRO A 117 8.62 2.22 6.88
C PRO A 117 8.35 0.74 6.59
N ILE A 118 8.00 0.47 5.34
CA ILE A 118 8.08 -0.87 4.74
C ILE A 118 9.53 -1.11 4.33
N LYS A 119 9.98 -2.37 4.39
CA LYS A 119 11.16 -2.86 3.68
C LYS A 119 10.67 -3.67 2.48
N PRO A 120 10.55 -3.05 1.30
CA PRO A 120 9.93 -3.72 0.16
C PRO A 120 10.76 -4.92 -0.27
N GLY A 121 10.10 -5.91 -0.87
CA GLY A 121 10.83 -6.94 -1.62
C GLY A 121 11.50 -8.01 -0.76
N ALA A 122 10.82 -8.55 0.24
CA ALA A 122 11.29 -9.72 0.99
C ALA A 122 11.65 -10.94 0.11
N GLY A 123 11.18 -10.97 -1.15
CA GLY A 123 11.58 -11.97 -2.15
C GLY A 123 12.76 -11.57 -3.05
N VAL A 124 13.24 -10.32 -3.09
CA VAL A 124 14.33 -9.92 -3.98
C VAL A 124 15.67 -9.83 -3.24
N ASN A 125 16.72 -10.44 -3.79
CA ASN A 125 18.10 -10.44 -3.25
C ASN A 125 18.79 -9.06 -3.32
N LYS A 126 18.06 -7.96 -3.19
CA LYS A 126 18.59 -6.59 -3.22
C LYS A 126 18.29 -5.87 -1.91
N THR A 127 19.27 -5.12 -1.41
CA THR A 127 19.07 -4.20 -0.28
C THR A 127 18.29 -3.00 -0.77
N LEU A 128 16.96 -3.03 -0.59
CA LEU A 128 16.09 -1.90 -0.92
C LEU A 128 16.02 -0.91 0.25
N PRO A 129 15.89 0.41 -0.04
CA PRO A 129 15.68 1.40 1.01
C PRO A 129 14.36 1.11 1.75
N ALA A 130 14.33 1.45 3.03
CA ALA A 130 13.08 1.47 3.77
C ALA A 130 12.25 2.67 3.29
N VAL A 131 10.96 2.47 3.06
CA VAL A 131 10.07 3.48 2.44
C VAL A 131 8.84 3.71 3.30
N GLY A 132 8.51 4.98 3.53
CA GLY A 132 7.26 5.39 4.17
C GLY A 132 7.38 5.73 5.66
N ASP A 133 6.43 6.53 6.12
CA ASP A 133 6.14 6.83 7.52
C ASP A 133 4.96 5.99 8.05
N ILE A 134 4.10 5.55 7.13
CA ILE A 134 2.99 4.64 7.37
C ILE A 134 3.12 3.48 6.40
N ALA A 135 3.00 2.26 6.91
CA ALA A 135 3.01 1.03 6.15
C ALA A 135 1.58 0.47 6.03
N VAL A 136 1.17 0.14 4.80
CA VAL A 136 -0.04 -0.63 4.51
C VAL A 136 0.35 -1.90 3.77
N THR A 137 0.25 -3.04 4.42
CA THR A 137 0.70 -4.32 3.84
C THR A 137 -0.44 -5.31 3.72
N GLY A 138 -0.69 -5.79 2.51
CA GLY A 138 -1.66 -6.85 2.27
C GLY A 138 -1.02 -8.23 2.27
N ILE A 139 -1.56 -9.15 3.08
CA ILE A 139 -1.14 -10.56 3.09
C ILE A 139 -1.91 -11.31 2.01
N VAL A 140 -1.29 -11.44 0.84
CA VAL A 140 -1.97 -11.87 -0.40
C VAL A 140 -1.99 -13.39 -0.57
N ASN A 141 -1.06 -14.12 0.06
CA ASN A 141 -0.99 -15.58 -0.01
C ASN A 141 -0.10 -16.16 1.11
N VAL A 142 0.03 -17.49 1.13
CA VAL A 142 0.85 -18.22 2.10
C VAL A 142 2.33 -18.13 1.73
N GLY A 143 3.19 -17.84 2.70
CA GLY A 143 4.66 -17.77 2.53
C GLY A 143 5.37 -19.10 2.82
N GLY A 144 6.70 -19.10 2.66
CA GLY A 144 7.54 -20.26 2.91
C GLY A 144 8.35 -20.66 1.69
N PHE A 145 8.01 -21.77 1.05
CA PHE A 145 8.79 -22.28 -0.08
C PHE A 145 8.33 -21.71 -1.42
N MET A 146 9.26 -21.38 -2.31
CA MET A 146 9.00 -20.85 -3.66
C MET A 146 8.16 -19.56 -3.70
N GLU A 147 8.46 -18.58 -2.84
CA GLU A 147 7.68 -17.35 -2.67
C GLU A 147 7.42 -16.59 -3.99
N HIS A 148 8.40 -16.52 -4.89
CA HIS A 148 8.21 -15.93 -6.22
C HIS A 148 7.13 -16.63 -7.05
N PHE A 149 7.14 -17.97 -7.06
CA PHE A 149 6.15 -18.75 -7.79
C PHE A 149 4.76 -18.58 -7.17
N VAL A 150 4.69 -18.51 -5.83
CA VAL A 150 3.45 -18.26 -5.11
C VAL A 150 2.87 -16.89 -5.47
N LEU A 151 3.68 -15.84 -5.48
CA LEU A 151 3.24 -14.50 -5.88
C LEU A 151 2.73 -14.49 -7.33
N GLN A 152 3.42 -15.16 -8.26
CA GLN A 152 3.00 -15.26 -9.66
C GLN A 152 1.67 -16.02 -9.87
N ASN A 153 1.31 -16.93 -8.94
CA ASN A 153 0.10 -17.76 -9.02
C ASN A 153 -0.96 -17.37 -7.97
N THR A 154 -0.80 -16.23 -7.32
CA THR A 154 -1.78 -15.75 -6.32
C THR A 154 -3.09 -15.40 -7.01
N ARG A 155 -4.23 -15.70 -6.36
CA ARG A 155 -5.55 -15.44 -6.94
C ARG A 155 -5.78 -13.94 -7.10
N LEU A 156 -5.86 -13.47 -8.35
CA LEU A 156 -6.10 -12.06 -8.65
C LEU A 156 -7.39 -11.52 -8.02
N SER A 157 -8.44 -12.33 -7.91
CA SER A 157 -9.70 -11.91 -7.26
C SER A 157 -9.51 -11.50 -5.80
N LEU A 158 -8.65 -12.20 -5.05
CA LEU A 158 -8.30 -11.85 -3.69
C LEU A 158 -7.58 -10.50 -3.66
N VAL A 159 -6.52 -10.35 -4.47
CA VAL A 159 -5.71 -9.13 -4.54
C VAL A 159 -6.54 -7.92 -4.95
N LYS A 160 -7.43 -8.09 -5.94
CA LYS A 160 -8.38 -7.07 -6.37
C LYS A 160 -9.33 -6.65 -5.23
N ASN A 161 -9.91 -7.60 -4.50
CA ASN A 161 -10.81 -7.29 -3.39
C ASN A 161 -10.07 -6.56 -2.26
N MET A 162 -8.82 -6.94 -1.97
CA MET A 162 -7.95 -6.22 -1.04
C MET A 162 -7.68 -4.79 -1.50
N ALA A 163 -7.34 -4.61 -2.78
CA ALA A 163 -7.10 -3.30 -3.35
C ALA A 163 -8.33 -2.38 -3.24
N TYR A 164 -9.51 -2.92 -3.50
CA TYR A 164 -10.77 -2.17 -3.42
C TYR A 164 -11.09 -1.77 -1.97
N MET A 165 -10.87 -2.67 -1.01
CA MET A 165 -11.07 -2.37 0.42
C MET A 165 -10.14 -1.25 0.87
N ILE A 166 -8.85 -1.34 0.53
CA ILE A 166 -7.83 -0.35 0.90
C ILE A 166 -8.09 1.00 0.24
N ALA A 167 -8.33 1.04 -1.08
CA ALA A 167 -8.62 2.28 -1.80
C ALA A 167 -9.88 2.98 -1.25
N THR A 168 -10.93 2.22 -0.93
CA THR A 168 -12.13 2.76 -0.27
C THR A 168 -11.80 3.31 1.12
N GLY A 169 -10.99 2.58 1.89
CA GLY A 169 -10.54 2.99 3.22
C GLY A 169 -9.72 4.28 3.19
N PHE A 170 -8.79 4.43 2.23
CA PHE A 170 -8.07 5.68 2.01
C PHE A 170 -9.01 6.82 1.66
N ALA A 171 -9.86 6.65 0.63
CA ALA A 171 -10.78 7.70 0.20
C ALA A 171 -11.64 8.22 1.37
N ARG A 172 -12.19 7.33 2.19
CA ARG A 172 -12.96 7.70 3.39
C ARG A 172 -12.10 8.32 4.49
N GLY A 173 -10.93 7.75 4.78
CA GLY A 173 -10.04 8.24 5.83
C GLY A 173 -9.57 9.67 5.58
N PHE A 174 -9.27 10.01 4.31
CA PHE A 174 -8.95 11.38 3.94
C PHE A 174 -10.18 12.31 3.91
N SER A 175 -11.40 11.80 3.77
CA SER A 175 -12.62 12.63 3.90
C SER A 175 -12.95 12.99 5.34
N LEU A 176 -12.38 12.31 6.34
CA LEU A 176 -12.54 12.66 7.76
C LEU A 176 -11.66 13.84 8.20
N SER A 177 -10.76 14.32 7.33
CA SER A 177 -9.89 15.47 7.62
C SER A 177 -10.48 16.83 7.25
N ASP A 178 -11.71 16.85 6.74
CA ASP A 178 -12.51 18.07 6.53
C ASP A 178 -13.42 18.33 7.73
#